data_AF-A0A7Y6XFH2-F1
#
_entry.id   AF-A0A7Y6XFH2-F1
#
_cell.length_a   1.000
_cell.length_b   1.000
_cell.length_c   1.000
_cell.angle_alpha   90.00
_cell.angle_beta   90.00
_cell.angle_gamma   90.00
#
_symmetry.space_group_name_H-M   'P 1'
#
loop_
_entity.id
_entity.type
_entity.pdbx_description
1 polymer ?
#
loop_
_entity_poly.entity_id
_entity_poly.type
_entity_poly.pdbx_seq_one_letter_code
_entity_poly.pdbx_strand_id
1 'polypeptide(L)'
;MTGTRTTAVHVHEGCDVYVGRAFRAWVKPSPTNPVPGRFGNPFKPGGVGAPGAMWKKYFVPWLGALPEAQQREVHAEALRRMGPDADPFESYRWYLELRTRHDAAWREDVLALRGKRLGCWCKPGPCHADVLVSWLDARR
;
A
#
# COMPACT_ATOMS: atom_id res chain seq x y z
N MET A 1 -10.28 -24.80 -10.65
CA MET A 1 -8.91 -24.28 -10.82
C MET A 1 -8.38 -23.87 -9.47
N THR A 2 -7.50 -24.66 -8.86
CA THR A 2 -6.83 -24.33 -7.59
C THR A 2 -5.75 -23.30 -7.86
N GLY A 3 -6.14 -22.04 -8.06
CA GLY A 3 -5.18 -20.95 -8.13
C GLY A 3 -4.41 -20.86 -6.81
N THR A 4 -3.09 -20.70 -6.89
CA THR A 4 -2.22 -20.45 -5.73
C THR A 4 -2.81 -19.32 -4.88
N ARG A 5 -2.80 -19.47 -3.55
CA ARG A 5 -3.29 -18.42 -2.63
C ARG A 5 -2.28 -17.27 -2.57
N THR A 6 -2.75 -16.02 -2.58
CA THR A 6 -1.88 -14.88 -2.27
C THR A 6 -1.39 -14.97 -0.82
N THR A 7 -0.09 -14.78 -0.60
CA THR A 7 0.51 -14.87 0.74
C THR A 7 1.44 -13.69 1.00
N ALA A 8 1.55 -13.26 2.25
CA ALA A 8 2.52 -12.26 2.67
C ALA A 8 3.72 -12.96 3.32
N VAL A 9 4.93 -12.61 2.89
CA VAL A 9 6.18 -13.26 3.32
C VAL A 9 7.23 -12.22 3.67
N HIS A 10 8.21 -12.60 4.51
CA HIS A 10 9.38 -11.76 4.67
C HIS A 10 10.18 -11.73 3.37
N VAL A 11 10.78 -10.60 3.01
CA VAL A 11 11.49 -10.46 1.73
C VAL A 11 12.64 -11.46 1.54
N HIS A 12 13.24 -11.94 2.64
CA HIS A 12 14.32 -12.92 2.59
C HIS A 12 13.83 -14.35 2.28
N GLU A 13 12.54 -14.62 2.36
CA GLU A 13 11.94 -15.91 2.03
C GLU A 13 11.65 -16.05 0.51
N GLY A 14 12.02 -15.05 -0.28
CA GLY A 14 11.69 -14.97 -1.70
C GLY A 14 10.23 -14.58 -1.95
N CYS A 15 10.03 -13.56 -2.79
CA CYS A 15 8.71 -13.05 -3.15
C CYS A 15 8.60 -12.83 -4.66
N ASP A 16 7.39 -12.93 -5.19
CA ASP A 16 7.10 -12.60 -6.58
C ASP A 16 7.01 -11.08 -6.77
N VAL A 17 6.45 -10.38 -5.76
CA VAL A 17 6.29 -8.92 -5.79
C VAL A 17 6.64 -8.33 -4.43
N TYR A 18 7.55 -7.37 -4.42
CA TYR A 18 7.82 -6.54 -3.26
C TYR A 18 6.77 -5.44 -3.15
N VAL A 19 6.07 -5.39 -2.02
CA VAL A 19 4.98 -4.45 -1.78
C VAL A 19 5.34 -3.36 -0.77
N GLY A 20 6.54 -3.40 -0.19
CA GLY A 20 7.00 -2.41 0.78
C GLY A 20 7.29 -1.04 0.18
N ARG A 21 7.63 -0.07 1.04
CA ARG A 21 8.09 1.26 0.59
C ARG A 21 9.41 1.13 -0.17
N ALA A 22 9.70 2.07 -1.06
CA ALA A 22 10.98 2.15 -1.74
C ALA A 22 12.09 2.59 -0.75
N PHE A 23 12.99 1.68 -0.38
CA PHE A 23 14.17 1.99 0.45
C PHE A 23 15.30 1.00 0.16
N ARG A 24 16.55 1.43 0.38
CA ARG A 24 17.78 0.64 0.15
C ARG A 24 17.77 -0.03 -1.24
N ALA A 25 17.90 -1.37 -1.30
CA ALA A 25 17.93 -2.13 -2.55
C ALA A 25 16.65 -1.99 -3.39
N TRP A 26 15.54 -1.53 -2.79
CA TRP A 26 14.22 -1.41 -3.42
C TRP A 26 13.91 0.00 -3.92
N VAL A 27 14.90 0.90 -3.94
CA VAL A 27 14.72 2.28 -4.45
C VAL A 27 14.64 2.30 -5.98
N LYS A 28 15.38 1.40 -6.66
CA LYS A 28 15.40 1.31 -8.12
C LYS A 28 14.40 0.25 -8.61
N PRO A 29 13.81 0.42 -9.81
CA PRO A 29 13.03 -0.62 -10.47
C PRO A 29 13.77 -1.95 -10.55
N SER A 30 13.05 -3.06 -10.41
CA SER A 30 13.56 -4.43 -10.58
C SER A 30 12.41 -5.36 -11.01
N PRO A 31 12.67 -6.60 -11.46
CA PRO A 31 11.61 -7.51 -11.87
C PRO A 31 10.54 -7.75 -10.79
N THR A 32 10.94 -7.82 -9.52
CA THR A 32 10.03 -8.01 -8.36
C THR A 32 9.49 -6.70 -7.79
N ASN A 33 9.97 -5.54 -8.26
CA ASN A 33 9.52 -4.20 -7.82
C ASN A 33 9.64 -3.21 -9.00
N PRO A 34 8.83 -3.36 -10.06
CA PRO A 34 8.99 -2.57 -11.28
C PRO A 34 8.68 -1.09 -11.04
N VAL A 35 7.77 -0.79 -10.10
CA VAL A 35 7.44 0.58 -9.68
C VAL A 35 7.74 0.73 -8.18
N PRO A 36 8.89 1.33 -7.81
CA PRO A 36 9.34 1.40 -6.43
C PRO A 36 8.32 1.98 -5.44
N GLY A 37 7.84 1.10 -4.56
CA GLY A 37 6.91 1.47 -3.49
C GLY A 37 5.46 1.63 -3.94
N ARG A 38 5.08 1.05 -5.10
CA ARG A 38 3.73 1.09 -5.68
C ARG A 38 2.61 0.75 -4.69
N PHE A 39 2.87 -0.21 -3.82
CA PHE A 39 1.93 -0.73 -2.82
C PHE A 39 2.33 -0.38 -1.38
N GLY A 40 3.36 0.44 -1.19
CA GLY A 40 3.88 0.74 0.14
C GLY A 40 2.85 1.45 1.03
N ASN A 41 2.85 1.12 2.32
CA ASN A 41 2.03 1.81 3.31
C ASN A 41 2.55 3.26 3.54
N PRO A 42 1.76 4.32 3.28
CA PRO A 42 2.15 5.70 3.57
C PRO A 42 2.15 6.02 5.07
N PHE A 43 1.49 5.21 5.90
CA PHE A 43 1.43 5.36 7.35
C PHE A 43 2.58 4.58 8.02
N LYS A 44 2.99 5.04 9.19
CA LYS A 44 4.08 4.44 9.99
C LYS A 44 3.66 4.34 11.46
N PRO A 45 4.04 3.26 12.16
CA PRO A 45 3.94 3.23 13.62
C PRO A 45 4.66 4.44 14.24
N GLY A 46 4.03 5.12 15.20
CA GLY A 46 4.57 6.33 15.81
C GLY A 46 4.50 7.57 14.92
N GLY A 47 3.79 7.49 13.80
CA GLY A 47 3.54 8.62 12.90
C GLY A 47 4.61 8.84 11.84
N VAL A 48 4.33 9.78 10.93
CA VAL A 48 5.17 10.08 9.77
C VAL A 48 5.91 11.39 9.99
N GLY A 49 7.25 11.34 10.06
CA GLY A 49 8.08 12.56 10.19
C GLY A 49 8.09 13.49 8.97
N ALA A 50 7.59 13.05 7.81
CA ALA A 50 7.49 13.84 6.58
C ALA A 50 6.13 13.61 5.88
N PRO A 51 5.01 14.10 6.42
CA PRO A 51 3.68 13.85 5.89
C PRO A 51 3.49 14.41 4.47
N GLY A 52 4.07 15.59 4.17
CA GLY A 52 4.04 16.16 2.83
C GLY A 52 4.72 15.28 1.76
N ALA A 53 5.80 14.58 2.12
CA ALA A 53 6.45 13.64 1.20
C ALA A 53 5.60 12.39 0.97
N MET A 54 4.90 11.88 2.00
CA MET A 54 3.95 10.77 1.85
C MET A 54 2.75 11.19 1.00
N TRP A 55 2.20 12.39 1.22
CA TRP A 55 1.13 12.96 0.42
C TRP A 55 1.49 13.03 -1.06
N LYS A 56 2.61 13.69 -1.38
CA LYS A 56 3.09 13.84 -2.76
C LYS A 56 3.29 12.50 -3.46
N LYS A 57 3.79 11.49 -2.74
CA LYS A 57 4.08 10.18 -3.33
C LYS A 57 2.84 9.30 -3.49
N TYR A 58 1.96 9.25 -2.49
CA TYR A 58 0.92 8.23 -2.39
C TYR A 58 -0.48 8.72 -2.71
N PHE A 59 -0.73 10.03 -2.69
CA PHE A 59 -2.06 10.61 -2.84
C PHE A 59 -2.19 11.46 -4.10
N VAL A 60 -1.23 12.35 -4.36
CA VAL A 60 -1.24 13.24 -5.54
C VAL A 60 -1.44 12.52 -6.89
N PRO A 61 -0.84 11.33 -7.16
CA PRO A 61 -0.93 10.71 -8.48
C PRO A 61 -2.36 10.37 -8.96
N TRP A 62 -3.33 10.29 -8.06
CA TRP A 62 -4.70 9.89 -8.40
C TRP A 62 -5.77 10.84 -7.84
N LEU A 63 -5.45 11.63 -6.81
CA LEU A 63 -6.43 12.55 -6.21
C LEU A 63 -6.84 13.71 -7.11
N GLY A 64 -6.00 14.10 -8.08
CA GLY A 64 -6.29 15.22 -8.97
C GLY A 64 -7.56 15.02 -9.82
N ALA A 65 -8.04 13.78 -9.95
CA ALA A 65 -9.29 13.45 -10.64
C ALA A 65 -10.56 13.68 -9.79
N LEU A 66 -10.43 13.97 -8.49
CA LEU A 66 -11.57 14.18 -7.59
C LEU A 66 -11.94 15.66 -7.48
N PRO A 67 -13.20 15.99 -7.12
CA PRO A 67 -13.57 17.37 -6.78
C PRO A 67 -12.70 17.93 -5.65
N GLU A 68 -12.37 19.21 -5.69
CA GLU A 68 -11.48 19.85 -4.70
C GLU A 68 -11.96 19.67 -3.25
N ALA A 69 -13.27 19.73 -3.02
CA ALA A 69 -13.84 19.49 -1.69
C ALA A 69 -13.46 18.11 -1.15
N GLN A 70 -13.58 17.08 -1.98
CA GLN A 70 -13.20 15.72 -1.64
C GLN A 70 -11.68 15.59 -1.47
N GLN A 71 -10.88 16.27 -2.29
CA GLN A 71 -9.42 16.30 -2.10
C GLN A 71 -9.04 16.88 -0.73
N ARG A 72 -9.70 17.96 -0.29
CA ARG A 72 -9.48 18.58 1.03
C ARG A 72 -9.85 17.64 2.17
N GLU A 73 -10.97 16.93 2.06
CA GLU A 73 -11.41 15.93 3.05
C GLU A 73 -10.42 14.77 3.16
N VAL A 74 -10.00 14.21 2.02
CA VAL A 74 -8.99 13.14 1.99
C VAL A 74 -7.68 13.62 2.57
N HIS A 75 -7.27 14.86 2.27
CA HIS A 75 -6.05 15.44 2.83
C HIS A 75 -6.10 15.55 4.35
N ALA A 76 -7.19 16.09 4.89
CA ALA A 76 -7.38 16.22 6.34
C ALA A 76 -7.37 14.86 7.03
N GLU A 77 -8.04 13.85 6.46
CA GLU A 77 -8.06 12.50 7.02
C GLU A 77 -6.69 11.80 6.91
N ALA A 78 -6.00 11.95 5.79
CA ALA A 78 -4.65 11.41 5.62
C ALA A 78 -3.68 11.99 6.66
N LEU A 79 -3.75 13.30 6.94
CA LEU A 79 -2.93 13.95 7.97
C LEU A 79 -3.22 13.41 9.36
N ARG A 80 -4.51 13.24 9.73
CA ARG A 80 -4.89 12.61 11.01
C ARG A 80 -4.31 11.21 11.14
N ARG A 81 -4.43 10.40 10.09
CA ARG A 81 -3.92 9.01 10.04
C ARG A 81 -2.40 8.89 9.99
N MET A 82 -1.69 9.95 9.62
CA MET A 82 -0.23 10.02 9.69
C MET A 82 0.27 10.45 11.08
N GLY A 83 -0.64 10.77 12.01
CA GLY A 83 -0.33 11.08 13.40
C GLY A 83 0.19 9.89 14.19
N PRO A 84 0.80 10.13 15.37
CA PRO A 84 1.46 9.10 16.17
C PRO A 84 0.51 8.05 16.76
N ASP A 85 -0.74 8.44 17.04
CA ASP A 85 -1.73 7.59 17.71
C ASP A 85 -2.57 6.75 16.73
N ALA A 86 -2.43 7.00 15.43
CA ALA A 86 -3.20 6.30 14.41
C ALA A 86 -2.63 4.89 14.16
N ASP A 87 -3.51 3.89 14.11
CA ASP A 87 -3.08 2.55 13.70
C ASP A 87 -2.69 2.55 12.20
N PRO A 88 -1.45 2.16 11.86
CA PRO A 88 -0.96 2.27 10.49
C PRO A 88 -1.57 1.22 9.55
N PHE A 89 -2.10 0.11 10.05
CA PHE A 89 -2.69 -0.95 9.24
C PHE A 89 -4.17 -0.68 8.95
N GLU A 90 -4.92 -0.16 9.92
CA GLU A 90 -6.27 0.39 9.70
C GLU A 90 -6.24 1.59 8.78
N SER A 91 -5.24 2.46 8.95
CA SER A 91 -5.04 3.59 8.04
C SER A 91 -4.72 3.12 6.63
N TYR A 92 -3.94 2.05 6.50
CA TYR A 92 -3.68 1.46 5.19
C TYR A 92 -4.90 0.76 4.59
N ARG A 93 -5.75 0.11 5.40
CA ARG A 93 -7.06 -0.41 4.95
C ARG A 93 -7.91 0.70 4.35
N TRP A 94 -8.04 1.83 5.05
CA TRP A 94 -8.75 3.00 4.56
C TRP A 94 -8.17 3.50 3.24
N TYR A 95 -6.85 3.66 3.16
CA TYR A 95 -6.17 4.11 1.94
C TYR A 95 -6.37 3.15 0.76
N LEU A 96 -6.27 1.84 1.02
CA LEU A 96 -6.47 0.80 0.01
C LEU A 96 -7.88 0.84 -0.55
N GLU A 97 -8.90 0.91 0.29
CA GLU A 97 -10.31 1.04 -0.13
C GLU A 97 -10.56 2.35 -0.89
N LEU A 98 -10.04 3.46 -0.37
CA LEU A 98 -10.20 4.77 -0.98
C LEU A 98 -9.56 4.81 -2.38
N ARG A 99 -8.30 4.40 -2.49
CA ARG A 99 -7.56 4.49 -3.74
C ARG A 99 -8.08 3.49 -4.77
N THR A 100 -8.42 2.25 -4.39
CA THR A 100 -9.01 1.30 -5.36
C THR A 100 -10.37 1.77 -5.91
N ARG A 101 -11.11 2.61 -5.18
CA ARG A 101 -12.34 3.24 -5.68
C ARG A 101 -12.09 4.33 -6.72
N HIS A 102 -10.96 5.03 -6.64
CA HIS A 102 -10.71 6.27 -7.39
C HIS A 102 -9.52 6.20 -8.36
N ASP A 103 -8.74 5.12 -8.34
CA ASP A 103 -7.59 4.88 -9.22
C ASP A 103 -7.74 3.48 -9.85
N ALA A 104 -8.46 3.41 -10.97
CA ALA A 104 -8.77 2.14 -11.65
C ALA A 104 -7.49 1.41 -12.08
N ALA A 105 -6.48 2.12 -12.56
CA ALA A 105 -5.20 1.51 -12.95
C ALA A 105 -4.48 0.90 -11.74
N TRP A 106 -4.46 1.57 -10.59
CA TRP A 106 -3.90 0.99 -9.38
C TRP A 106 -4.75 -0.16 -8.82
N ARG A 107 -6.08 -0.11 -8.96
CA ARG A 107 -6.94 -1.23 -8.60
C ARG A 107 -6.59 -2.48 -9.40
N GLU A 108 -6.38 -2.36 -10.70
CA GLU A 108 -5.95 -3.49 -11.53
C GLU A 108 -4.58 -4.02 -11.12
N ASP A 109 -3.63 -3.13 -10.79
CA ASP A 109 -2.33 -3.54 -10.24
C ASP A 109 -2.47 -4.33 -8.93
N VAL A 110 -3.39 -3.92 -8.04
CA VAL A 110 -3.68 -4.63 -6.79
C VAL A 110 -4.32 -5.99 -7.09
N LEU A 111 -5.30 -6.07 -8.01
CA LEU A 111 -5.92 -7.34 -8.40
C LEU A 111 -4.92 -8.31 -9.03
N ALA A 112 -3.94 -7.80 -9.77
CA ALA A 112 -2.85 -8.58 -10.35
C ALA A 112 -1.93 -9.24 -9.29
N LEU A 113 -2.05 -8.87 -8.01
CA LEU A 113 -1.36 -9.54 -6.90
C LEU A 113 -1.98 -10.90 -6.54
N ARG A 114 -3.13 -11.28 -7.11
CA ARG A 114 -3.75 -12.59 -6.85
C ARG A 114 -2.82 -13.75 -7.17
N GLY A 115 -2.71 -14.67 -6.22
CA GLY A 115 -1.85 -15.85 -6.29
C GLY A 115 -0.35 -15.62 -6.18
N LYS A 116 0.09 -14.40 -5.83
CA LYS A 116 1.51 -14.05 -5.66
C LYS A 116 1.96 -14.10 -4.20
N ARG A 117 3.26 -14.33 -3.99
CA ARG A 117 3.99 -14.12 -2.73
C ARG A 117 4.38 -12.65 -2.62
N LEU A 118 3.79 -11.93 -1.67
CA LEU A 118 3.98 -10.50 -1.43
C LEU A 118 5.08 -10.28 -0.39
N GLY A 119 6.22 -9.74 -0.82
CA GLY A 119 7.38 -9.49 0.03
C GLY A 119 7.27 -8.18 0.80
N CYS A 120 7.46 -8.25 2.12
CA CYS A 120 7.56 -7.09 2.98
C CYS A 120 8.54 -7.32 4.14
N TRP A 121 9.22 -6.26 4.57
CA TRP A 121 10.13 -6.28 5.71
C TRP A 121 9.43 -6.33 7.08
N CYS A 122 8.12 -6.10 7.15
CA CYS A 122 7.39 -6.11 8.42
C CYS A 122 7.12 -7.52 8.96
N LYS A 123 7.14 -8.55 8.09
CA LYS A 123 6.98 -9.94 8.52
C LYS A 123 8.16 -10.36 9.43
N PRO A 124 7.94 -11.22 10.43
CA PRO A 124 6.71 -11.98 10.73
C PRO A 124 5.65 -11.21 11.54
N GLY A 125 5.93 -9.97 11.96
CA GLY A 125 4.97 -9.16 12.72
C GLY A 125 3.79 -8.65 11.89
N PRO A 126 2.92 -7.80 12.49
CA PRO A 126 1.85 -7.11 11.77
C PRO A 126 2.39 -6.43 10.51
N CYS A 127 1.76 -6.72 9.35
CA CYS A 127 2.31 -6.34 8.05
C CYS A 127 1.24 -5.76 7.13
N HIS A 128 1.59 -4.72 6.37
CA HIS A 128 0.68 -4.14 5.38
C HIS A 128 0.41 -5.07 4.19
N ALA A 129 1.31 -6.02 3.92
CA ALA A 129 1.07 -7.06 2.92
C ALA A 129 -0.08 -7.99 3.35
N ASP A 130 -0.29 -8.21 4.65
CA ASP A 130 -1.47 -8.96 5.13
C ASP A 130 -2.76 -8.22 4.80
N VAL A 131 -2.76 -6.89 4.92
CA VAL A 131 -3.91 -6.06 4.54
C VAL A 131 -4.27 -6.23 3.06
N LEU A 132 -3.27 -6.24 2.18
CA LEU A 132 -3.48 -6.52 0.75
C LEU A 132 -4.05 -7.92 0.52
N VAL A 133 -3.49 -8.94 1.19
CA VAL A 133 -4.00 -10.33 1.10
C VAL A 133 -5.46 -10.40 1.55
N SER A 134 -5.79 -9.83 2.71
CA SER A 134 -7.17 -9.82 3.23
C SER A 134 -8.14 -9.11 2.28
N TRP A 135 -7.73 -7.98 1.70
CA TRP A 135 -8.56 -7.24 0.75
C TRP A 135 -8.85 -8.05 -0.52
N LEU A 136 -7.85 -8.80 -1.02
CA LEU A 136 -7.99 -9.68 -2.19
C LEU A 136 -8.86 -10.90 -1.88
N ASP A 137 -8.67 -11.52 -0.72
CA ASP A 137 -9.44 -12.68 -0.26
C ASP A 137 -10.93 -12.34 -0.05
N ALA A 138 -11.24 -11.12 0.40
CA ALA A 138 -12.63 -10.64 0.58
C ALA A 138 -13.40 -10.42 -0.74
N ARG A 139 -12.72 -10.46 -1.89
CA ARG A 139 -13.28 -10.17 -3.23
C ARG A 139 -13.13 -11.35 -4.18
N ARG A 140 -13.19 -12.58 -3.65
CA ARG A 140 -13.08 -13.83 -4.42
C ARG A 140 -14.24 -14.04 -5.36
#